data_AF-A0A3D5VIJ5-F1
#
_entry.id   AF-A0A3D5VIJ5-F1
#
_cell.length_a   1.000
_cell.length_b   1.000
_cell.length_c   1.000
_cell.angle_alpha   90.00
_cell.angle_beta   90.00
_cell.angle_gamma   90.00
#
_symmetry.space_group_name_H-M   'P 1'
#
loop_
_entity.id
_entity.type
_entity.pdbx_description
1 polymer ?
#
loop_
_entity_poly.entity_id
_entity_poly.type
_entity_poly.pdbx_seq_one_letter_code
_entity_poly.pdbx_strand_id
1 'polypeptide(L)'
;VFGRELDLGKLGAALANGIAFVSEDRRGVGLLLDQSIEHNLVFSAIHIQEEFLINLKLLKLYHRSKARKHAQKMIKLLDIRCTGPAQKLGSLSGGNQQKVCLARALTLNPKILIVSEPTRGIDI
;
A
#
# COMPACT_ATOMS: atom_id res chain seq x y z
N VAL A 1 15.72 -0.10 16.26
CA VAL A 1 14.47 0.66 16.02
C VAL A 1 13.69 0.76 17.33
N PHE A 2 13.39 1.98 17.80
CA PHE A 2 12.73 2.22 19.10
C PHE A 2 13.37 1.48 20.29
N GLY A 3 14.71 1.45 20.36
CA GLY A 3 15.46 0.79 21.43
C GLY A 3 15.63 -0.73 21.31
N ARG A 4 15.13 -1.37 20.23
CA ARG A 4 15.34 -2.81 19.96
C ARG A 4 16.17 -3.04 18.70
N GLU A 5 17.00 -4.08 18.70
CA GLU A 5 17.71 -4.51 17.50
C GLU A 5 16.73 -5.10 16.49
N LEU A 6 16.92 -4.78 15.20
CA LEU A 6 16.06 -5.23 14.12
C LEU A 6 16.86 -6.15 13.20
N ASP A 7 16.43 -7.39 13.10
CA ASP A 7 17.01 -8.36 12.16
C ASP A 7 16.49 -8.07 10.74
N LEU A 8 17.33 -7.43 9.93
CA LEU A 8 17.05 -7.09 8.54
C LEU A 8 17.18 -8.29 7.58
N GLY A 9 17.65 -9.45 8.05
CA GLY A 9 17.69 -10.69 7.27
C GLY A 9 16.33 -11.35 7.09
N LYS A 10 15.34 -10.99 7.92
CA LYS A 10 13.97 -11.50 7.84
C LYS A 10 13.11 -10.62 6.94
N LEU A 11 12.61 -11.20 5.85
CA LEU A 11 11.70 -10.54 4.93
C LEU A 11 10.48 -9.98 5.69
N GLY A 12 10.20 -8.69 5.54
CA GLY A 12 9.05 -8.04 6.18
C GLY A 12 9.26 -7.61 7.65
N ALA A 13 10.41 -7.89 8.28
CA ALA A 13 10.66 -7.48 9.68
C ALA A 13 10.58 -5.96 9.89
N ALA A 14 11.06 -5.18 8.93
CA ALA A 14 10.92 -3.72 8.94
C ALA A 14 9.44 -3.28 8.94
N LEU A 15 8.62 -3.85 8.05
CA LEU A 15 7.20 -3.54 7.93
C LEU A 15 6.43 -3.92 9.21
N ALA A 16 6.72 -5.09 9.78
CA ALA A 16 6.12 -5.53 11.04
C ALA A 16 6.47 -4.62 12.23
N ASN A 17 7.62 -3.94 12.19
CA ASN A 17 8.05 -2.98 13.21
C ASN A 17 7.65 -1.53 12.88
N GLY A 18 6.74 -1.34 11.92
CA GLY A 18 6.19 -0.03 11.57
C GLY A 18 7.15 0.85 10.76
N ILE A 19 8.13 0.26 10.09
CA ILE A 19 8.96 0.95 9.10
C ILE A 19 8.48 0.56 7.72
N ALA A 20 8.04 1.54 6.93
CA ALA A 20 7.73 1.34 5.52
C ALA A 20 8.73 2.09 4.63
N PHE A 21 9.03 1.50 3.47
CA PHE A 21 9.91 2.09 2.47
C PHE A 21 9.19 2.14 1.11
N VAL A 22 9.28 3.28 0.44
CA VAL A 22 8.79 3.47 -0.92
C VAL A 22 9.99 3.84 -1.81
N SER A 23 10.32 2.94 -2.73
CA SER A 23 11.38 3.09 -3.75
C SER A 23 10.81 3.64 -5.07
N GLU A 24 11.67 4.27 -5.88
CA GLU A 24 11.39 4.70 -7.26
C GLU A 24 11.03 3.51 -8.18
N ASP A 25 11.67 2.37 -7.94
CA ASP A 25 11.46 1.21 -8.80
C ASP A 25 10.06 0.63 -8.56
N ARG A 26 9.21 0.80 -9.57
CA ARG A 26 7.84 0.26 -9.64
C ARG A 26 7.85 -1.28 -9.52
N ARG A 27 8.99 -1.91 -9.82
CA ARG A 27 9.27 -3.33 -9.62
C ARG A 27 9.71 -3.63 -8.19
N GLY A 28 10.42 -2.69 -7.54
CA GLY A 28 10.95 -2.82 -6.18
C GLY A 28 9.90 -2.75 -5.07
N VAL A 29 8.81 -1.99 -5.24
CA VAL A 29 7.67 -1.99 -4.28
C VAL A 29 6.59 -3.04 -4.63
N GLY A 30 6.70 -3.66 -5.82
CA GLY A 30 5.83 -4.75 -6.25
C GLY A 30 4.37 -4.32 -6.44
N LEU A 31 4.13 -3.24 -7.21
CA LEU A 31 2.77 -2.90 -7.63
C LEU A 31 2.21 -4.01 -8.52
N LEU A 32 1.00 -4.46 -8.20
CA LEU A 32 0.27 -5.47 -8.96
C LEU A 32 -0.48 -4.74 -10.09
N LEU A 33 0.23 -4.48 -11.19
CA LEU A 33 -0.30 -3.67 -12.31
C LEU A 33 -1.57 -4.28 -12.93
N ASP A 34 -1.71 -5.60 -12.85
CA ASP A 34 -2.89 -6.31 -13.34
C ASP A 34 -4.09 -6.32 -12.39
N GLN A 35 -3.90 -5.82 -11.17
CA GLN A 35 -4.93 -5.78 -10.14
C GLN A 35 -5.54 -4.38 -10.00
N SER A 36 -6.66 -4.30 -9.28
CA SER A 36 -7.32 -3.03 -9.01
C SER A 36 -6.50 -2.14 -8.08
N ILE A 37 -6.78 -0.83 -8.13
CA ILE A 37 -6.25 0.13 -7.14
C ILE A 37 -6.58 -0.34 -5.72
N GLU A 38 -7.85 -0.70 -5.45
CA GLU A 38 -8.30 -1.19 -4.15
C GLU A 38 -7.42 -2.35 -3.64
N HIS A 39 -7.21 -3.37 -4.47
CA HIS A 39 -6.45 -4.55 -4.06
C HIS A 39 -5.00 -4.19 -3.79
N ASN A 40 -4.38 -3.36 -4.62
CA ASN A 40 -3.02 -2.86 -4.37
C ASN A 40 -2.91 -2.11 -3.04
N LEU A 41 -3.88 -1.26 -2.69
CA LEU A 41 -3.84 -0.46 -1.48
C LEU A 41 -3.86 -1.29 -0.19
N VAL A 42 -4.60 -2.40 -0.19
CA VAL A 42 -4.79 -3.24 1.01
C VAL A 42 -3.92 -4.48 1.04
N PHE A 43 -3.28 -4.85 -0.07
CA PHE A 43 -2.53 -6.10 -0.20
C PHE A 43 -1.53 -6.34 0.94
N SER A 44 -0.68 -5.35 1.22
CA SER A 44 0.35 -5.49 2.26
C SER A 44 -0.27 -5.61 3.65
N ALA A 45 -1.34 -4.87 3.93
CA ALA A 45 -2.00 -4.90 5.24
C ALA A 45 -2.74 -6.22 5.48
N ILE A 46 -3.30 -6.84 4.43
CA ILE A 46 -3.87 -8.20 4.51
C ILE A 46 -2.79 -9.21 4.93
N HIS A 47 -1.61 -9.17 4.30
CA HIS A 47 -0.57 -10.20 4.52
C HIS A 47 0.27 -9.98 5.77
N ILE A 48 0.46 -8.72 6.19
CA ILE A 48 1.36 -8.38 7.32
C ILE A 48 0.59 -8.14 8.61
N GLN A 49 -0.62 -7.56 8.51
CA GLN A 49 -1.41 -7.12 9.67
C GLN A 49 -2.73 -7.88 9.80
N GLU A 50 -3.03 -8.78 8.87
CA GLU A 50 -4.32 -9.49 8.77
C GLU A 50 -5.55 -8.56 8.71
N GLU A 51 -5.32 -7.33 8.27
CA GLU A 51 -6.35 -6.31 8.14
C GLU A 51 -7.22 -6.54 6.90
N PHE A 52 -8.40 -5.92 6.86
CA PHE A 52 -9.38 -6.09 5.77
C PHE A 52 -9.88 -7.52 5.59
N LEU A 53 -9.81 -8.34 6.64
CA LEU A 53 -10.37 -9.69 6.69
C LEU A 53 -11.53 -9.75 7.70
N ILE A 54 -12.52 -10.60 7.42
CA ILE A 54 -13.52 -11.07 8.37
C ILE A 54 -13.02 -12.40 8.92
N ASN A 55 -12.80 -12.47 10.23
CA ASN A 55 -12.37 -13.69 10.88
C ASN A 55 -13.58 -14.57 11.19
N LEU A 56 -13.79 -15.62 10.42
CA LEU A 56 -14.70 -16.71 10.75
C LEU A 56 -13.83 -17.84 11.29
N LYS A 57 -14.24 -18.53 12.37
CA LYS A 57 -13.43 -19.53 13.11
C LYS A 57 -12.38 -20.30 12.30
N LEU A 58 -12.76 -20.87 11.15
CA LEU A 58 -11.89 -21.68 10.28
C LEU A 58 -11.47 -21.00 8.96
N LEU A 59 -11.97 -19.79 8.67
CA LEU A 59 -11.80 -19.11 7.38
C LEU A 59 -11.64 -17.59 7.56
N LYS A 60 -10.68 -17.01 6.85
CA LYS A 60 -10.57 -15.55 6.72
C LYS A 60 -11.13 -15.12 5.37
N LEU A 61 -12.17 -14.30 5.38
CA LEU A 61 -12.80 -13.80 4.15
C LEU A 61 -12.41 -12.35 3.90
N TYR A 62 -12.23 -11.98 2.64
CA TYR A 62 -11.93 -10.60 2.27
C TYR A 62 -13.10 -9.65 2.59
N HIS A 63 -12.85 -8.65 3.42
CA HIS A 63 -13.83 -7.65 3.81
C HIS A 63 -13.96 -6.54 2.76
N ARG A 64 -14.57 -6.86 1.61
CA ARG A 64 -14.66 -5.95 0.44
C ARG A 64 -15.18 -4.55 0.77
N SER A 65 -16.22 -4.42 1.61
CA SER A 65 -16.77 -3.11 1.99
C SER A 65 -15.76 -2.23 2.76
N LYS A 66 -15.02 -2.79 3.72
CA LYS A 66 -13.98 -2.10 4.50
C LYS A 66 -12.84 -1.67 3.57
N ALA A 67 -12.40 -2.56 2.69
CA ALA A 67 -11.33 -2.26 1.73
C ALA A 67 -11.73 -1.19 0.72
N ARG A 68 -12.95 -1.26 0.15
CA ARG A 68 -13.49 -0.24 -0.75
C ARG A 68 -13.56 1.13 -0.09
N LYS A 69 -14.09 1.20 1.14
CA LYS A 69 -14.20 2.45 1.90
C LYS A 69 -12.82 3.06 2.18
N HIS A 70 -11.84 2.23 2.56
CA HIS A 70 -10.45 2.66 2.74
C HIS A 70 -9.82 3.16 1.45
N ALA A 71 -10.01 2.42 0.35
CA ALA A 71 -9.49 2.80 -0.96
C ALA A 71 -10.05 4.16 -1.42
N GLN A 72 -11.35 4.40 -1.25
CA GLN A 72 -11.97 5.69 -1.55
C GLN A 72 -11.36 6.82 -0.71
N LYS A 73 -11.12 6.58 0.58
CA LYS A 73 -10.46 7.55 1.47
C LYS A 73 -9.06 7.88 0.98
N MET A 74 -8.25 6.87 0.64
CA MET A 74 -6.87 7.06 0.16
C MET A 74 -6.81 7.74 -1.20
N ILE A 75 -7.70 7.38 -2.13
CA ILE A 75 -7.84 8.04 -3.44
C ILE A 75 -8.10 9.54 -3.24
N LYS A 76 -9.02 9.89 -2.34
CA LYS A 76 -9.32 11.29 -2.03
C LYS A 76 -8.14 11.99 -1.34
N LEU A 77 -7.52 11.34 -0.36
CA LEU A 77 -6.43 11.91 0.45
C LEU A 77 -5.21 12.27 -0.41
N LEU A 78 -4.86 11.42 -1.37
CA LEU A 78 -3.67 11.57 -2.20
C LEU A 78 -3.96 12.07 -3.60
N ASP A 79 -5.22 12.47 -3.85
CA ASP A 79 -5.69 12.96 -5.15
C ASP A 79 -5.31 12.02 -6.31
N ILE A 80 -5.66 10.74 -6.20
CA ILE A 80 -5.36 9.72 -7.21
C ILE A 80 -6.37 9.87 -8.35
N ARG A 81 -5.91 10.34 -9.50
CA ARG A 81 -6.73 10.53 -10.70
C ARG A 81 -7.05 9.17 -11.31
N CYS A 82 -8.28 8.73 -11.13
CA CYS A 82 -8.78 7.42 -11.54
C CYS A 82 -10.30 7.46 -11.75
N THR A 83 -10.85 6.44 -12.42
CA THR A 83 -12.30 6.23 -12.56
C THR A 83 -12.91 5.58 -11.32
N GLY A 84 -12.07 5.10 -10.40
CA GLY A 84 -12.47 4.62 -9.08
C GLY A 84 -11.62 3.44 -8.58
N PRO A 85 -11.91 2.92 -7.37
CA PRO A 85 -11.06 1.90 -6.73
C PRO A 85 -10.96 0.57 -7.49
N ALA A 86 -11.89 0.29 -8.40
CA ALA A 86 -11.91 -0.95 -9.18
C ALA A 86 -11.05 -0.86 -10.47
N GLN A 87 -10.60 0.34 -10.85
CA GLN A 87 -9.76 0.52 -12.05
C GLN A 87 -8.47 -0.29 -11.93
N LYS A 88 -8.05 -0.91 -13.03
CA LYS A 88 -6.78 -1.63 -13.16
C LYS A 88 -5.60 -0.65 -12.96
N LEU A 89 -4.71 -0.95 -12.02
CA LEU A 89 -3.63 -0.03 -11.64
C LEU A 89 -2.69 0.31 -12.80
N GLY A 90 -2.36 -0.68 -13.64
CA GLY A 90 -1.46 -0.50 -14.78
C GLY A 90 -1.95 0.51 -15.83
N SER A 91 -3.23 0.89 -15.80
CA SER A 91 -3.78 1.92 -16.69
C SER A 91 -3.56 3.37 -16.19
N LEU A 92 -3.08 3.56 -14.96
CA LEU A 92 -2.79 4.88 -14.43
C LEU A 92 -1.46 5.43 -14.97
N SER A 93 -1.34 6.76 -15.03
CA SER A 93 -0.04 7.42 -15.28
C SER A 93 0.98 7.09 -14.20
N GLY A 94 2.28 7.23 -14.50
CA GLY A 94 3.35 6.96 -13.54
C GLY A 94 3.19 7.69 -12.20
N GLY A 95 2.86 8.99 -12.24
CA GLY A 95 2.62 9.77 -11.01
C GLY A 95 1.43 9.26 -10.18
N ASN A 96 0.35 8.79 -10.82
CA ASN A 96 -0.77 8.19 -10.10
C ASN A 96 -0.44 6.78 -9.57
N GLN A 97 0.39 6.00 -10.28
CA GLN A 97 0.93 4.74 -9.76
C GLN A 97 1.79 4.99 -8.52
N GLN A 98 2.61 6.05 -8.51
CA GLN A 98 3.41 6.44 -7.34
C GLN A 98 2.52 6.86 -6.16
N LYS A 99 1.44 7.61 -6.40
CA LYS A 99 0.45 7.92 -5.37
C LYS A 99 -0.20 6.65 -4.78
N VAL A 100 -0.53 5.65 -5.61
CA VAL A 100 -1.03 4.35 -5.12
C VAL A 100 0.04 3.61 -4.31
N CYS A 101 1.30 3.67 -4.72
CA CYS A 101 2.42 3.09 -3.99
C CYS A 101 2.55 3.69 -2.58
N LEU A 102 2.54 5.03 -2.50
CA LEU A 102 2.56 5.77 -1.23
C LEU A 102 1.33 5.41 -0.37
N ALA A 103 0.15 5.38 -0.98
CA ALA A 103 -1.09 5.02 -0.31
C ALA A 103 -1.04 3.60 0.29
N ARG A 104 -0.49 2.62 -0.43
CA ARG A 104 -0.29 1.24 0.05
C ARG A 104 0.64 1.20 1.26
N ALA A 105 1.73 1.96 1.23
CA ALA A 105 2.64 2.08 2.37
C ALA A 105 1.95 2.73 3.58
N LEU A 106 1.17 3.79 3.36
CA LEU A 106 0.40 4.46 4.42
C LEU A 106 -0.71 3.58 5.00
N THR A 107 -1.29 2.66 4.22
CA THR A 107 -2.28 1.69 4.73
C THR A 107 -1.74 0.84 5.87
N LEU A 108 -0.42 0.59 5.92
CA LEU A 108 0.22 -0.13 7.02
C LEU A 108 0.30 0.68 8.32
N ASN A 109 -0.14 1.94 8.33
CA ASN A 109 0.00 2.88 9.44
C ASN A 109 1.44 2.88 10.01
N PRO A 110 2.47 3.10 9.16
CA PRO A 110 3.85 3.04 9.61
C PRO A 110 4.14 4.15 10.63
N LYS A 111 5.01 3.87 11.59
CA LYS A 111 5.56 4.86 12.51
C LYS A 111 6.63 5.72 11.82
N ILE A 112 7.39 5.11 10.91
CA ILE A 112 8.41 5.77 10.09
C ILE A 112 8.17 5.35 8.64
N LEU A 113 7.97 6.35 7.77
CA LEU A 113 7.86 6.15 6.34
C LEU A 113 9.08 6.80 5.68
N ILE A 114 9.91 5.98 5.02
CA ILE A 114 11.06 6.43 4.25
C ILE A 114 10.65 6.46 2.78
N VAL A 115 10.78 7.63 2.15
CA VAL A 115 10.44 7.83 0.74
C VAL A 115 11.68 8.33 0.01
N SER A 116 12.10 7.64 -1.05
CA SER A 116 13.19 8.08 -1.92
C SER A 116 12.61 8.86 -3.11
N GLU A 117 13.20 10.02 -3.44
CA GLU A 117 12.85 10.92 -4.55
C GLU A 117 11.33 11.17 -4.77
N PRO A 118 10.62 11.80 -3.80
CA PRO A 118 9.15 11.92 -3.82
C PRO A 118 8.57 12.82 -4.92
N THR A 119 9.40 13.57 -5.64
CA THR A 119 8.97 14.62 -6.59
C THR A 119 9.17 14.26 -8.06
N ARG A 120 9.78 13.12 -8.38
CA ARG A 120 10.10 12.76 -9.78
C ARG A 120 8.90 12.08 -10.45
N GLY A 121 8.35 12.70 -11.50
CA GLY A 121 7.13 12.23 -12.19
C GLY A 121 5.82 12.87 -11.70
N ILE A 122 5.90 13.84 -10.80
CA ILE A 122 4.87 14.83 -10.54
C ILE A 122 5.32 16.10 -11.28
N ASP A 123 4.95 16.24 -12.56
CA ASP A 123 5.11 17.53 -13.25
C ASP A 123 4.11 18.54 -12.67
N ILE A 124 4.57 19.80 -12.59
CA ILE A 124 3.87 20.97 -12.04
C ILE A 124 2.70 21.36 -12.95
#